data_AF-A0A1S2Q618-F1
#
_entry.id   AF-A0A1S2Q618-F1
#
_cell.length_a   1.000
_cell.length_b   1.000
_cell.length_c   1.000
_cell.angle_alpha   90.00
_cell.angle_beta   90.00
_cell.angle_gamma   90.00
#
_symmetry.space_group_name_H-M   'P 1'
#
loop_
_entity.id
_entity.type
_entity.pdbx_description
1 polymer ?
#
loop_
_entity_poly.entity_id
_entity_poly.type
_entity_poly.pdbx_seq_one_letter_code
_entity_poly.pdbx_strand_id
1 'polypeptide(L)'
;MPVPRQRAIPAVESGQAQAGSPPGTQAVPGLADTLTLLVIEDDPAGSPIVPEMLDSAGRPIRLRTARNLTEAERLLTDDVHCILLDLALPAAGRACEEADELTVLRHVLQLAPRHAVLALTASGDAERGAEAVRVGAQDYLFREELDGRLLSRAIRYAVERKRSDTTERRLTESRLRAQENRRLERGLLPTPLLDGSSLRFAARYRPGRSRALLGGDFYDTVRTPDGTVHAMIGDVCGHGPDEAALGVELRIAWRALTLAGLCGDDLLSTLQQVLEHERDNEEIFATLCTVDIAPDGRRAGLCLAGHPSPLIARPDRPAELLPYDNNGPALGLLPHARWPRIQVELGPVWSLMLYTDGLIEGRIGEGRERLGEAGMVKLVRRRLAEGLTGRELLRTTVNEVRDLNGGELTDDVAVLLLDRGT
;
A
#
# COMPACT_ATOMS: atom_id res chain seq x y z
N MET A 1 -57.21 -6.02 55.16
CA MET A 1 -58.37 -6.28 54.28
C MET A 1 -59.07 -4.95 54.08
N PRO A 2 -59.25 -4.40 52.86
CA PRO A 2 -59.30 -5.05 51.55
C PRO A 2 -58.11 -4.71 50.64
N VAL A 3 -57.83 -5.60 49.70
CA VAL A 3 -56.72 -5.53 48.73
C VAL A 3 -56.96 -4.41 47.70
N PRO A 4 -56.09 -3.40 47.56
CA PRO A 4 -56.20 -2.42 46.49
C PRO A 4 -55.62 -2.97 45.18
N ARG A 5 -56.49 -3.03 44.17
CA ARG A 5 -56.19 -3.38 42.77
C ARG A 5 -55.07 -2.50 42.23
N GLN A 6 -53.97 -3.12 41.79
CA GLN A 6 -52.89 -2.45 41.07
C GLN A 6 -53.35 -2.02 39.68
N ARG A 7 -53.03 -0.77 39.36
CA ARG A 7 -53.31 -0.07 38.10
C ARG A 7 -52.64 -0.78 36.93
N ALA A 8 -53.41 -0.93 35.85
CA ALA A 8 -52.97 -1.37 34.54
C ALA A 8 -51.96 -0.37 33.95
N ILE A 9 -50.83 -0.90 33.46
CA ILE A 9 -49.82 -0.20 32.68
C ILE A 9 -50.10 -0.53 31.19
N PRO A 10 -50.00 0.45 30.26
CA PRO A 10 -50.53 0.29 28.90
C PRO A 10 -49.78 -0.75 28.07
N ALA A 11 -50.53 -1.40 27.18
CA ALA A 11 -50.06 -2.31 26.17
C ALA A 11 -49.06 -1.63 25.21
N VAL A 12 -47.90 -2.27 25.05
CA VAL A 12 -46.93 -1.94 24.01
C VAL A 12 -47.45 -2.54 22.70
N GLU A 13 -47.99 -1.69 21.85
CA GLU A 13 -48.25 -2.02 20.44
C GLU A 13 -46.93 -2.35 19.74
N SER A 14 -46.83 -3.57 19.26
CA SER A 14 -45.80 -4.05 18.34
C SER A 14 -45.98 -3.38 16.98
N GLY A 15 -45.40 -2.19 16.83
CA GLY A 15 -45.23 -1.47 15.57
C GLY A 15 -43.92 -1.85 14.87
N GLN A 16 -44.03 -2.16 13.58
CA GLN A 16 -42.98 -2.61 12.68
C GLN A 16 -41.74 -1.69 12.68
N ALA A 17 -40.58 -2.26 13.00
CA ALA A 17 -39.28 -1.70 12.66
C ALA A 17 -38.72 -2.47 11.46
N GLN A 18 -38.65 -1.81 10.30
CA GLN A 18 -37.81 -2.22 9.17
C GLN A 18 -36.36 -2.27 9.66
N ALA A 19 -35.87 -3.47 9.94
CA ALA A 19 -34.46 -3.72 10.17
C ALA A 19 -33.73 -3.64 8.82
N GLY A 20 -32.96 -2.57 8.64
CA GLY A 20 -32.02 -2.43 7.55
C GLY A 20 -31.05 -3.61 7.51
N SER A 21 -30.83 -4.10 6.29
CA SER A 21 -29.93 -5.21 5.98
C SER A 21 -28.56 -5.04 6.64
N PRO A 22 -27.98 -6.10 7.23
CA PRO A 22 -26.61 -6.04 7.73
C PRO A 22 -25.63 -5.83 6.56
N PRO A 23 -24.52 -5.12 6.76
CA PRO A 23 -23.54 -4.85 5.71
C PRO A 23 -22.95 -6.18 5.22
N GLY A 24 -22.95 -6.33 3.90
CA GLY A 24 -22.67 -7.58 3.20
C GLY A 24 -21.40 -8.26 3.67
N THR A 25 -21.58 -9.47 4.22
CA THR A 25 -20.56 -10.50 4.25
C THR A 25 -20.08 -10.68 2.80
N GLN A 26 -18.92 -10.12 2.48
CA GLN A 26 -18.27 -10.36 1.19
C GLN A 26 -18.11 -11.88 1.06
N ALA A 27 -18.84 -12.45 0.11
CA ALA A 27 -18.80 -13.86 -0.20
C ALA A 27 -17.37 -14.25 -0.52
N VAL A 28 -16.83 -15.23 0.22
CA VAL A 28 -15.59 -15.91 -0.13
C VAL A 28 -15.80 -16.50 -1.54
N PRO A 29 -15.06 -16.06 -2.58
CA PRO A 29 -15.22 -16.62 -3.91
C PRO A 29 -14.56 -18.01 -3.92
N GLY A 30 -15.35 -19.09 -3.85
CA GLY A 30 -14.74 -20.42 -3.74
C GLY A 30 -15.59 -21.68 -3.81
N LEU A 31 -16.88 -21.66 -4.16
CA LEU A 31 -17.68 -22.90 -4.29
C LEU A 31 -18.55 -23.02 -5.56
N ALA A 32 -18.50 -22.05 -6.47
CA ALA A 32 -19.41 -22.01 -7.62
C ALA A 32 -18.94 -22.80 -8.86
N ASP A 33 -17.64 -23.09 -9.00
CA ASP A 33 -17.10 -23.60 -10.26
C ASP A 33 -17.08 -25.13 -10.35
N THR A 34 -17.49 -25.64 -11.51
CA THR A 34 -17.34 -27.04 -11.91
C THR A 34 -15.85 -27.38 -12.01
N LEU A 35 -15.38 -28.42 -11.32
CA LEU A 35 -13.99 -28.85 -11.43
C LEU A 35 -13.71 -29.37 -12.85
N THR A 36 -12.56 -28.98 -13.40
CA THR A 36 -12.07 -29.47 -14.70
C THR A 36 -10.77 -30.23 -14.49
N LEU A 37 -10.73 -31.48 -14.95
CA LEU A 37 -9.57 -32.36 -14.93
C LEU A 37 -8.97 -32.45 -16.34
N LEU A 38 -7.67 -32.20 -16.46
CA LEU A 38 -6.91 -32.50 -17.68
C LEU A 38 -6.16 -33.83 -17.47
N VAL A 39 -6.48 -34.84 -18.26
CA VAL A 39 -5.77 -36.13 -18.28
C VAL A 39 -4.74 -36.10 -19.39
N ILE A 40 -3.51 -36.45 -19.08
CA ILE A 40 -2.44 -36.60 -20.06
C ILE A 40 -2.06 -38.08 -20.07
N GLU A 41 -2.36 -38.78 -21.17
CA GLU A 41 -2.13 -40.23 -21.35
C GLU A 41 -2.00 -40.59 -22.84
N ASP A 42 -1.19 -41.59 -23.21
CA ASP A 42 -0.93 -41.96 -24.61
C ASP A 42 -2.13 -42.69 -25.27
N ASP A 43 -2.87 -43.49 -24.49
CA ASP A 43 -4.04 -44.25 -24.97
C ASP A 43 -5.34 -43.86 -24.25
N PRO A 44 -6.14 -42.93 -24.82
CA PRO A 44 -7.41 -42.52 -24.22
C PRO A 44 -8.51 -43.60 -24.30
N ALA A 45 -8.33 -44.68 -25.09
CA ALA A 45 -9.33 -45.75 -25.21
C ALA A 45 -9.21 -46.81 -24.11
N GLY A 46 -8.03 -46.93 -23.47
CA GLY A 46 -7.76 -47.80 -22.33
C GLY A 46 -7.90 -47.13 -20.96
N SER A 47 -8.34 -45.88 -20.92
CA SER A 47 -8.41 -45.08 -19.69
C SER A 47 -9.44 -45.68 -18.71
N PRO A 48 -9.06 -46.07 -17.48
CA PRO A 48 -10.00 -46.55 -16.47
C PRO A 48 -10.92 -45.44 -15.91
N ILE A 49 -10.83 -44.23 -16.45
CA ILE A 49 -11.52 -43.03 -15.96
C ILE A 49 -12.97 -43.05 -16.44
N VAL A 50 -13.88 -43.24 -15.48
CA VAL A 50 -15.32 -43.27 -15.72
C VAL A 50 -15.84 -41.85 -15.99
N PRO A 51 -16.61 -41.61 -17.07
CA PRO A 51 -17.12 -40.28 -17.42
C PRO A 51 -18.13 -39.68 -16.41
N GLU A 52 -18.62 -40.45 -15.45
CA GLU A 52 -19.60 -40.02 -14.44
C GLU A 52 -18.97 -39.70 -13.07
N MET A 53 -17.91 -38.88 -13.05
CA MET A 53 -17.35 -38.37 -11.79
C MET A 53 -18.12 -37.14 -11.29
N LEU A 54 -18.44 -37.12 -10.00
CA LEU A 54 -19.15 -36.01 -9.36
C LEU A 54 -18.28 -35.33 -8.30
N ASP A 55 -18.39 -34.01 -8.19
CA ASP A 55 -17.81 -33.24 -7.10
C ASP A 55 -18.61 -33.38 -5.78
N SER A 56 -18.16 -32.74 -4.71
CA SER A 56 -18.83 -32.78 -3.39
C SER A 56 -20.26 -32.21 -3.37
N ALA A 57 -20.63 -31.42 -4.38
CA ALA A 57 -21.96 -30.86 -4.55
C ALA A 57 -22.81 -31.71 -5.53
N GLY A 58 -22.31 -32.86 -5.98
CA GLY A 58 -22.99 -33.73 -6.94
C GLY A 58 -22.96 -33.22 -8.38
N ARG A 59 -22.05 -32.30 -8.72
CA ARG A 59 -21.90 -31.75 -10.08
C ARG A 59 -20.86 -32.55 -10.88
N PRO A 60 -21.05 -32.75 -12.19
CA PRO A 60 -20.10 -33.52 -13.01
C PRO A 60 -18.74 -32.83 -13.12
N ILE A 61 -17.65 -33.56 -12.94
CA ILE A 61 -16.29 -33.08 -13.20
C ILE A 61 -16.07 -33.06 -14.71
N ARG A 62 -15.65 -31.94 -15.29
CA ARG A 62 -15.35 -31.84 -16.73
C ARG A 62 -14.02 -32.53 -17.02
N LEU A 63 -14.00 -33.37 -18.05
CA LEU A 63 -12.79 -34.07 -18.49
C LEU A 63 -12.26 -33.46 -19.78
N ARG A 64 -10.95 -33.21 -19.83
CA ARG A 64 -10.19 -32.94 -21.06
C ARG A 64 -9.07 -33.97 -21.13
N THR A 65 -8.80 -34.51 -22.31
CA THR A 65 -7.74 -35.51 -22.49
C THR A 65 -6.74 -35.04 -23.53
N ALA A 66 -5.46 -35.21 -23.24
CA ALA A 66 -4.34 -34.90 -24.11
C ALA A 66 -3.47 -36.14 -24.30
N ARG A 67 -3.06 -36.43 -25.53
CA ARG A 67 -2.25 -37.60 -25.87
C ARG A 67 -0.76 -37.42 -25.68
N ASN A 68 -0.33 -36.17 -25.54
CA ASN A 68 1.06 -35.78 -25.38
C ASN A 68 1.15 -34.38 -24.77
N LEU A 69 2.37 -33.97 -24.42
CA LEU A 69 2.63 -32.65 -23.83
C LEU A 69 2.22 -31.49 -24.75
N THR A 70 2.43 -31.60 -26.07
CA THR A 70 2.06 -30.55 -27.02
C THR A 70 0.55 -30.31 -27.07
N GLU A 71 -0.25 -31.37 -26.96
CA GLU A 71 -1.71 -31.27 -26.86
C GLU A 71 -2.13 -30.74 -25.48
N ALA A 72 -1.46 -31.19 -24.41
CA ALA A 72 -1.71 -30.72 -23.05
C ALA A 72 -1.48 -29.21 -22.94
N GLU A 73 -0.41 -28.68 -23.55
CA GLU A 73 -0.10 -27.24 -23.61
C GLU A 73 -1.23 -26.42 -24.25
N ARG A 74 -1.91 -26.96 -25.28
CA ARG A 74 -3.04 -26.27 -25.93
C ARG A 74 -4.32 -26.33 -25.12
N LEU A 75 -4.51 -27.40 -24.35
CA LEU A 75 -5.71 -27.64 -23.54
C LEU A 75 -5.61 -27.08 -22.12
N LEU A 76 -4.40 -26.71 -21.69
CA LEU A 76 -4.14 -26.08 -20.41
C LEU A 76 -4.59 -24.62 -20.43
N THR A 77 -5.64 -24.35 -19.68
CA THR A 77 -6.22 -23.02 -19.50
C THR A 77 -6.45 -22.76 -18.01
N ASP A 78 -6.77 -21.51 -17.64
CA ASP A 78 -6.99 -21.12 -16.25
C ASP A 78 -8.20 -21.82 -15.59
N ASP A 79 -9.12 -22.40 -16.37
CA ASP A 79 -10.27 -23.17 -15.86
C ASP A 79 -9.96 -24.65 -15.59
N VAL A 80 -8.75 -25.14 -15.92
CA VAL A 80 -8.26 -26.45 -15.49
C VAL A 80 -7.87 -26.37 -14.02
N HIS A 81 -8.38 -27.29 -13.21
CA HIS A 81 -8.17 -27.29 -11.76
C HIS A 81 -7.13 -28.33 -11.32
N CYS A 82 -7.09 -29.47 -12.01
CA CYS A 82 -6.20 -30.58 -11.71
C CYS A 82 -5.71 -31.21 -13.01
N ILE A 83 -4.48 -31.70 -13.00
CA ILE A 83 -3.87 -32.50 -14.06
C ILE A 83 -3.67 -33.91 -13.52
N LEU A 84 -4.13 -34.93 -14.24
CA LEU A 84 -3.76 -36.32 -14.00
C LEU A 84 -2.75 -36.72 -15.07
N LEU A 85 -1.52 -36.94 -14.66
CA LEU A 85 -0.40 -37.26 -15.55
C LEU A 85 -0.06 -38.73 -15.46
N ASP A 86 -0.16 -39.43 -16.58
CA ASP A 86 0.36 -40.78 -16.73
C ASP A 86 1.89 -40.80 -16.79
N LEU A 87 2.54 -41.41 -15.79
CA LEU A 87 4.00 -41.51 -15.78
C LEU A 87 4.53 -42.48 -16.85
N ALA A 88 3.70 -43.34 -17.45
CA ALA A 88 4.10 -44.22 -18.54
C ALA A 88 4.21 -43.49 -19.89
N LEU A 89 3.86 -42.20 -19.96
CA LEU A 89 3.96 -41.39 -21.18
C LEU A 89 5.40 -41.35 -21.71
N PRO A 90 5.62 -41.68 -23.01
CA PRO A 90 6.95 -41.57 -23.60
C PRO A 90 7.38 -40.09 -23.69
N ALA A 91 8.59 -39.78 -23.22
CA ALA A 91 9.17 -38.47 -23.41
C ALA A 91 9.36 -38.20 -24.92
N ALA A 92 8.79 -37.11 -25.43
CA ALA A 92 8.87 -36.79 -26.85
C ALA A 92 10.32 -36.48 -27.26
N GLY A 93 10.95 -37.44 -27.94
CA GLY A 93 12.13 -37.24 -28.78
C GLY A 93 13.37 -36.67 -28.08
N ARG A 94 14.18 -37.54 -27.46
CA ARG A 94 15.66 -37.53 -27.49
C ARG A 94 16.15 -38.85 -26.90
N ALA A 95 16.90 -39.61 -27.68
CA ALA A 95 17.67 -40.75 -27.18
C ALA A 95 18.77 -40.17 -26.26
N CYS A 96 18.49 -40.15 -24.97
CA CYS A 96 19.49 -39.89 -23.94
C CYS A 96 19.52 -41.11 -23.02
N GLU A 97 20.71 -41.69 -22.94
CA GLU A 97 21.09 -42.74 -21.99
C GLU A 97 20.74 -42.24 -20.56
N GLU A 98 20.15 -43.13 -19.76
CA GLU A 98 19.48 -42.83 -18.49
C GLU A 98 18.35 -41.79 -18.62
N ALA A 99 17.24 -42.19 -19.26
CA ALA A 99 16.03 -41.37 -19.32
C ALA A 99 15.52 -41.11 -17.90
N ASP A 100 15.69 -39.86 -17.42
CA ASP A 100 15.09 -39.37 -16.18
C ASP A 100 13.58 -39.64 -16.22
N GLU A 101 13.15 -40.68 -15.50
CA GLU A 101 11.81 -41.29 -15.62
C GLU A 101 10.67 -40.32 -15.25
N LEU A 102 11.01 -39.17 -14.67
CA LEU A 102 10.09 -38.10 -14.28
C LEU A 102 10.28 -36.81 -15.08
N THR A 103 11.00 -36.85 -16.22
CA THR A 103 11.20 -35.70 -17.11
C THR A 103 9.88 -35.04 -17.50
N VAL A 104 8.88 -35.86 -17.87
CA VAL A 104 7.55 -35.40 -18.26
C VAL A 104 6.85 -34.68 -17.10
N LEU A 105 6.93 -35.21 -15.88
CA LEU A 105 6.37 -34.59 -14.69
C LEU A 105 7.05 -33.24 -14.39
N ARG A 106 8.37 -33.17 -14.48
CA ARG A 106 9.12 -31.92 -14.27
C ARG A 106 8.71 -30.86 -15.29
N HIS A 107 8.52 -31.24 -16.56
CA HIS A 107 8.01 -30.34 -17.59
C HIS A 107 6.59 -29.83 -17.27
N VAL A 108 5.68 -30.72 -16.88
CA VAL A 108 4.30 -30.34 -16.50
C VAL A 108 4.28 -29.41 -15.28
N LEU A 109 5.10 -29.66 -14.27
CA LEU A 109 5.19 -28.80 -13.09
C LEU A 109 5.74 -27.39 -13.40
N GLN A 110 6.64 -27.28 -14.38
CA GLN A 110 7.14 -25.99 -14.87
C GLN A 110 6.09 -25.26 -15.72
N LEU A 111 5.36 -25.99 -16.56
CA LEU A 111 4.34 -25.45 -17.45
C LEU A 111 3.08 -25.00 -16.68
N ALA A 112 2.71 -25.75 -15.64
CA ALA A 112 1.48 -25.57 -14.86
C ALA A 112 1.77 -25.35 -13.36
N PRO A 113 2.55 -24.32 -12.96
CA PRO A 113 3.03 -24.16 -11.59
C PRO A 113 1.90 -23.89 -10.59
N ARG A 114 0.74 -23.44 -11.06
CA ARG A 114 -0.45 -23.10 -10.26
C ARG A 114 -1.48 -24.22 -10.17
N HIS A 115 -1.32 -25.29 -10.95
CA HIS A 115 -2.28 -26.40 -11.04
C HIS A 115 -1.89 -27.54 -10.11
N ALA A 116 -2.88 -28.30 -9.64
CA ALA A 116 -2.64 -29.54 -8.90
C ALA A 116 -2.24 -30.63 -9.90
N VAL A 117 -1.21 -31.42 -9.60
CA VAL A 117 -0.77 -32.52 -10.46
C VAL A 117 -0.84 -33.82 -9.69
N LEU A 118 -1.65 -34.76 -10.16
CA LEU A 118 -1.73 -36.14 -9.69
C LEU A 118 -0.91 -37.02 -10.65
N ALA A 119 -0.03 -37.86 -10.11
CA ALA A 119 0.70 -38.83 -10.90
C ALA A 119 -0.06 -40.15 -10.98
N LEU A 120 -0.18 -40.73 -12.17
CA LEU A 120 -0.72 -42.06 -12.37
C LEU A 120 0.43 -43.02 -12.66
N THR A 121 0.53 -44.08 -11.85
CA THR A 121 1.57 -45.12 -11.95
C THR A 121 0.93 -46.51 -11.99
N ALA A 122 1.70 -47.53 -12.38
CA ALA A 122 1.26 -48.92 -12.31
C ALA A 122 1.36 -49.44 -10.86
N SER A 123 0.51 -50.39 -10.48
CA SER A 123 0.45 -50.96 -9.12
C SER A 123 1.77 -51.57 -8.64
N GLY A 124 2.64 -51.99 -9.55
CA GLY A 124 3.98 -52.51 -9.25
C GLY A 124 5.06 -51.45 -9.02
N ASP A 125 4.75 -50.17 -9.17
CA ASP A 125 5.73 -49.08 -9.26
C ASP A 125 5.41 -47.95 -8.25
N ALA A 126 5.35 -48.33 -6.98
CA ALA A 126 5.12 -47.43 -5.86
C ALA A 126 6.31 -46.50 -5.60
N GLU A 127 7.53 -46.96 -5.89
CA GLU A 127 8.75 -46.16 -5.72
C GLU A 127 8.74 -44.93 -6.62
N ARG A 128 8.35 -45.10 -7.89
CA ARG A 128 8.21 -43.99 -8.84
C ARG A 128 7.07 -43.04 -8.47
N GLY A 129 5.97 -43.56 -7.94
CA GLY A 129 4.89 -42.73 -7.38
C GLY A 129 5.36 -41.86 -6.20
N ALA A 130 6.13 -42.44 -5.27
CA ALA A 130 6.71 -41.71 -4.15
C ALA A 130 7.73 -40.65 -4.61
N GLU A 131 8.52 -40.96 -5.65
CA GLU A 131 9.43 -40.00 -6.25
C GLU A 131 8.69 -38.85 -6.95
N ALA A 132 7.58 -39.13 -7.65
CA ALA A 132 6.75 -38.10 -8.26
C ALA A 132 6.25 -37.07 -7.23
N VAL A 133 5.82 -37.53 -6.06
CA VAL A 133 5.43 -36.63 -4.95
C VAL A 133 6.61 -35.80 -4.44
N ARG A 134 7.79 -36.42 -4.33
CA ARG A 134 9.04 -35.72 -3.93
C ARG A 134 9.43 -34.61 -4.91
N VAL A 135 9.19 -34.83 -6.21
CA VAL A 135 9.47 -33.86 -7.29
C VAL A 135 8.42 -32.74 -7.35
N GLY A 136 7.21 -32.98 -6.82
CA GLY A 136 6.20 -31.92 -6.63
C GLY A 136 4.78 -32.29 -7.03
N ALA A 137 4.50 -33.54 -7.41
CA ALA A 137 3.12 -34.02 -7.55
C ALA A 137 2.39 -33.98 -6.19
N GLN A 138 1.09 -33.73 -6.22
CA GLN A 138 0.26 -33.58 -5.02
C GLN A 138 -0.05 -34.92 -4.38
N ASP A 139 -0.16 -35.97 -5.19
CA ASP A 139 -0.33 -37.37 -4.80
C ASP A 139 -0.03 -38.28 -5.99
N TYR A 140 0.04 -39.59 -5.76
CA TYR A 140 0.06 -40.59 -6.82
C TYR A 140 -1.09 -41.59 -6.68
N LEU A 141 -1.55 -42.14 -7.80
CA LEU A 141 -2.63 -43.12 -7.89
C LEU A 141 -2.16 -44.31 -8.72
N PHE A 142 -2.69 -45.50 -8.42
CA PHE A 142 -2.44 -46.72 -9.18
C PHE A 142 -3.50 -46.91 -10.25
N ARG A 143 -3.09 -47.11 -11.51
CA ARG A 143 -4.01 -47.27 -12.65
C ARG A 143 -5.02 -48.39 -12.45
N GLU A 144 -4.57 -49.52 -11.92
CA GLU A 144 -5.38 -50.74 -11.78
C GLU A 144 -6.37 -50.66 -10.60
N GLU A 145 -6.16 -49.71 -9.69
CA GLU A 145 -7.02 -49.49 -8.51
C GLU A 145 -7.88 -48.21 -8.63
N LEU A 146 -7.82 -47.53 -9.78
CA LEU A 146 -8.61 -46.33 -10.03
C LEU A 146 -10.10 -46.67 -10.09
N ASP A 147 -10.86 -46.13 -9.13
CA ASP A 147 -12.30 -45.99 -9.24
C ASP A 147 -12.72 -44.50 -9.22
N GLY A 148 -13.92 -44.21 -9.69
CA GLY A 148 -14.41 -42.83 -9.77
C GLY A 148 -14.51 -42.13 -8.40
N ARG A 149 -14.68 -42.88 -7.30
CA ARG A 149 -14.78 -42.31 -5.93
C ARG A 149 -13.40 -41.92 -5.39
N LEU A 150 -12.41 -42.78 -5.58
CA LEU A 150 -11.02 -42.57 -5.22
C LEU A 150 -10.45 -41.40 -6.02
N LEU A 151 -10.66 -41.38 -7.34
CA LEU A 151 -10.20 -40.30 -8.21
C LEU A 151 -10.85 -38.96 -7.85
N SER A 152 -12.17 -38.92 -7.66
CA SER A 152 -12.88 -37.69 -7.22
C SER A 152 -12.37 -37.19 -5.86
N ARG A 153 -12.08 -38.11 -4.93
CA ARG A 153 -11.49 -37.79 -3.62
C ARG A 153 -10.07 -37.23 -3.77
N ALA A 154 -9.23 -37.87 -4.56
CA ALA A 154 -7.84 -37.49 -4.80
C ALA A 154 -7.75 -36.10 -5.47
N ILE A 155 -8.56 -35.86 -6.50
CA ILE A 155 -8.64 -34.56 -7.19
C ILE A 155 -8.99 -33.45 -6.20
N ARG A 156 -10.03 -33.65 -5.38
CA ARG A 156 -10.43 -32.66 -4.38
C ARG A 156 -9.31 -32.35 -3.39
N TYR A 157 -8.65 -33.38 -2.84
CA TYR A 157 -7.54 -33.15 -1.91
C TYR A 157 -6.35 -32.48 -2.57
N ALA A 158 -6.01 -32.86 -3.80
CA ALA A 158 -4.91 -32.26 -4.55
C ALA A 158 -5.18 -30.79 -4.88
N VAL A 159 -6.40 -30.46 -5.32
CA VAL A 159 -6.83 -29.08 -5.62
C VAL A 159 -6.81 -28.23 -4.35
N GLU A 160 -7.40 -28.70 -3.26
CA GLU A 160 -7.43 -27.95 -2.00
C GLU A 160 -6.02 -27.75 -1.42
N ARG A 161 -5.17 -28.79 -1.42
CA ARG A 161 -3.77 -28.68 -1.01
C ARG A 161 -3.01 -27.66 -1.86
N LYS A 162 -3.14 -27.72 -3.19
CA LYS A 162 -2.48 -26.76 -4.10
C LYS A 162 -2.97 -25.33 -3.89
N ARG A 163 -4.26 -25.13 -3.63
CA ARG A 163 -4.84 -23.81 -3.30
C ARG A 163 -4.28 -23.28 -1.99
N SER A 164 -4.21 -24.11 -0.95
CA SER A 164 -3.59 -23.75 0.34
C SER A 164 -2.12 -23.35 0.17
N ASP A 165 -1.31 -24.18 -0.50
CA ASP A 165 0.11 -23.90 -0.75
C ASP A 165 0.30 -22.59 -1.52
N THR A 166 -0.51 -22.36 -2.57
CA THR A 166 -0.42 -21.13 -3.39
C THR A 166 -0.81 -19.90 -2.58
N THR A 167 -1.81 -20.01 -1.71
CA THR A 167 -2.28 -18.92 -0.85
C THR A 167 -1.23 -18.57 0.20
N GLU A 168 -0.64 -19.58 0.83
CA GLU A 168 0.44 -19.39 1.81
C GLU A 168 1.68 -18.75 1.19
N ARG A 169 2.07 -19.20 -0.01
CA ARG A 169 3.17 -18.58 -0.77
C ARG A 169 2.90 -17.11 -1.08
N ARG A 170 1.69 -16.78 -1.58
CA ARG A 170 1.29 -15.39 -1.87
C ARG A 170 1.29 -14.51 -0.61
N LEU A 171 0.81 -15.04 0.51
CA LEU A 171 0.82 -14.32 1.79
C LEU A 171 2.25 -14.07 2.27
N THR A 172 3.12 -15.06 2.16
CA THR A 172 4.53 -14.95 2.55
C THR A 172 5.25 -13.92 1.68
N GLU A 173 5.09 -14.00 0.36
CA GLU A 173 5.65 -13.04 -0.59
C GLU A 173 5.14 -11.62 -0.34
N SER A 174 3.83 -11.45 -0.11
CA SER A 174 3.25 -10.16 0.22
C SER A 174 3.80 -9.59 1.54
N ARG A 175 3.99 -10.44 2.57
CA ARG A 175 4.59 -10.04 3.85
C ARG A 175 6.04 -9.61 3.70
N LEU A 176 6.84 -10.37 2.94
CA LEU A 176 8.25 -10.03 2.68
C LEU A 176 8.37 -8.69 1.96
N ARG A 177 7.59 -8.48 0.88
CA ARG A 177 7.53 -7.20 0.16
C ARG A 177 7.10 -6.06 1.09
N ALA A 178 6.06 -6.26 1.92
CA ALA A 178 5.62 -5.24 2.86
C ALA A 178 6.66 -4.90 3.93
N GLN A 179 7.46 -5.87 4.38
CA GLN A 179 8.53 -5.65 5.35
C GLN A 179 9.71 -4.89 4.74
N GLU A 180 10.13 -5.27 3.53
CA GLU A 180 11.14 -4.55 2.76
C GLU A 180 10.72 -3.10 2.55
N ASN A 181 9.46 -2.91 2.15
CA ASN A 181 8.90 -1.59 1.90
C ASN A 181 8.96 -0.66 3.12
N ARG A 182 8.50 -1.15 4.29
CA ARG A 182 8.57 -0.37 5.55
C ARG A 182 10.00 -0.03 5.95
N ARG A 183 10.97 -0.89 5.62
CA ARG A 183 12.38 -0.64 5.94
C ARG A 183 12.95 0.48 5.07
N LEU A 184 12.61 0.48 3.78
CA LEU A 184 12.98 1.55 2.85
C LEU A 184 12.35 2.88 3.27
N GLU A 185 11.05 2.91 3.52
CA GLU A 185 10.32 4.08 4.03
C GLU A 185 11.00 4.69 5.25
N ARG A 186 11.29 3.88 6.28
CA ARG A 186 11.92 4.35 7.51
C ARG A 186 13.35 4.87 7.27
N GLY A 187 14.08 4.31 6.32
CA GLY A 187 15.42 4.75 5.96
C GLY A 187 15.45 6.07 5.18
N LEU A 188 14.37 6.36 4.45
CA LEU A 188 14.29 7.54 3.58
C LEU A 188 13.74 8.77 4.32
N LEU A 189 12.92 8.60 5.35
CA LEU A 189 12.44 9.72 6.18
C LEU A 189 13.58 10.43 6.94
N PRO A 190 13.52 11.77 7.09
CA PRO A 190 14.57 12.52 7.79
C PRO A 190 14.64 12.17 9.27
N THR A 191 15.86 12.14 9.80
CA THR A 191 16.09 12.28 11.23
C THR A 191 16.33 13.75 11.54
N PRO A 192 15.47 14.42 12.33
CA PRO A 192 15.62 15.83 12.65
C PRO A 192 16.90 16.04 13.47
N LEU A 193 17.71 17.04 13.11
CA LEU A 193 18.92 17.39 13.85
C LEU A 193 18.66 18.62 14.71
N LEU A 194 18.18 18.41 15.93
CA LEU A 194 17.75 19.46 16.84
C LEU A 194 18.51 19.48 18.17
N ASP A 195 19.63 18.78 18.26
CA ASP A 195 20.43 18.70 19.49
C ASP A 195 20.82 20.11 19.98
N GLY A 196 20.51 20.38 21.25
CA GLY A 196 20.72 21.68 21.89
C GLY A 196 19.66 22.74 21.59
N SER A 197 18.60 22.42 20.84
CA SER A 197 17.43 23.28 20.65
C SER A 197 16.44 23.18 21.81
N SER A 198 15.75 24.28 22.13
CA SER A 198 14.58 24.27 23.03
C SER A 198 13.27 23.95 22.31
N LEU A 199 13.30 23.86 20.98
CA LEU A 199 12.12 23.58 20.17
C LEU A 199 11.77 22.10 20.23
N ARG A 200 10.47 21.81 20.32
CA ARG A 200 9.93 20.46 20.16
C ARG A 200 9.53 20.23 18.71
N PHE A 201 9.74 19.02 18.24
CA PHE A 201 9.44 18.61 16.86
C PHE A 201 8.44 17.47 16.84
N ALA A 202 7.46 17.57 15.94
CA ALA A 202 6.60 16.48 15.55
C ALA A 202 6.40 16.51 14.03
N ALA A 203 6.37 15.36 13.39
CA ALA A 203 6.02 15.25 11.98
C ALA A 203 5.13 14.02 11.77
N ARG A 204 4.31 14.08 10.72
CA ARG A 204 3.50 12.96 10.26
C ARG A 204 3.49 12.96 8.74
N TYR A 205 3.87 11.80 8.20
CA TYR A 205 3.90 11.54 6.77
C TYR A 205 2.92 10.42 6.44
N ARG A 206 2.16 10.57 5.36
CA ARG A 206 1.28 9.53 4.83
C ARG A 206 1.30 9.58 3.30
N PRO A 207 1.74 8.50 2.63
CA PRO A 207 1.57 8.42 1.18
C PRO A 207 0.08 8.26 0.83
N GLY A 208 -0.38 8.94 -0.21
CA GLY A 208 -1.78 8.95 -0.64
C GLY A 208 -2.26 7.60 -1.17
N ARG A 209 -1.38 6.81 -1.81
CA ARG A 209 -1.75 5.48 -2.30
C ARG A 209 -1.21 4.36 -1.40
N SER A 210 -2.11 3.45 -1.04
CA SER A 210 -1.86 2.19 -0.31
C SER A 210 -0.81 1.24 -0.93
N ARG A 211 -0.24 1.56 -2.10
CA ARG A 211 0.84 0.80 -2.77
C ARG A 211 2.10 1.62 -3.09
N ALA A 212 2.10 2.94 -2.92
CA ALA A 212 3.30 3.75 -3.11
C ALA A 212 4.15 3.71 -1.84
N LEU A 213 5.46 3.52 -2.02
CA LEU A 213 6.45 3.47 -0.95
C LEU A 213 6.72 4.85 -0.36
N LEU A 214 6.97 5.81 -1.25
CA LEU A 214 7.08 7.22 -0.95
C LEU A 214 6.30 7.98 -2.02
N GLY A 215 5.95 9.18 -1.63
CA GLY A 215 5.27 10.19 -2.41
C GLY A 215 6.18 11.37 -2.75
N GLY A 216 5.65 12.34 -3.50
CA GLY A 216 6.35 13.57 -3.87
C GLY A 216 6.66 14.48 -2.68
N ASP A 217 5.92 14.33 -1.59
CA ASP A 217 6.06 15.08 -0.33
C ASP A 217 7.37 14.79 0.42
N PHE A 218 8.08 15.83 0.84
CA PHE A 218 9.29 15.75 1.66
C PHE A 218 9.37 16.87 2.70
N TYR A 219 10.10 16.63 3.78
CA TYR A 219 10.35 17.63 4.81
C TYR A 219 11.71 17.41 5.45
N ASP A 220 12.22 18.41 6.14
CA ASP A 220 13.41 18.26 6.99
C ASP A 220 13.51 19.34 8.08
N THR A 221 14.35 19.11 9.08
CA THR A 221 14.69 20.08 10.12
C THR A 221 16.12 19.89 10.62
N VAL A 222 16.89 20.99 10.65
CA VAL A 222 18.29 21.01 11.08
C VAL A 222 18.61 22.27 11.87
N ARG A 223 19.34 22.11 12.96
CA ARG A 223 19.96 23.19 13.72
C ARG A 223 21.40 23.39 13.26
N THR A 224 21.74 24.62 12.90
CA THR A 224 23.10 25.02 12.51
C THR A 224 23.94 25.43 13.74
N PRO A 225 25.29 25.47 13.63
CA PRO A 225 26.17 25.79 14.76
C PRO A 225 25.95 27.16 15.43
N ASP A 226 25.45 28.14 14.68
CA ASP A 226 25.05 29.47 15.17
C ASP A 226 23.78 29.43 16.05
N GLY A 227 23.10 28.27 16.10
CA GLY A 227 21.92 28.02 16.89
C GLY A 227 20.60 28.26 16.16
N THR A 228 20.65 28.68 14.90
CA THR A 228 19.47 28.83 14.04
C THR A 228 18.85 27.46 13.76
N VAL A 229 17.53 27.36 13.80
CA VAL A 229 16.80 26.13 13.46
C VAL A 229 16.11 26.32 12.12
N HIS A 230 16.54 25.57 11.13
CA HIS A 230 15.97 25.55 9.81
C HIS A 230 14.97 24.40 9.69
N ALA A 231 13.84 24.66 9.06
CA ALA A 231 12.89 23.63 8.68
C ALA A 231 12.39 23.85 7.27
N MET A 232 12.05 22.76 6.61
CA MET A 232 11.47 22.81 5.28
C MET A 232 10.40 21.75 5.10
N ILE A 233 9.45 22.05 4.22
CA ILE A 233 8.51 21.10 3.66
C ILE A 233 8.35 21.41 2.18
N GLY A 234 8.10 20.39 1.37
CA GLY A 234 7.88 20.55 -0.05
C GLY A 234 7.13 19.38 -0.64
N ASP A 235 6.71 19.57 -1.88
CA ASP A 235 6.01 18.58 -2.67
C ASP A 235 6.46 18.68 -4.13
N VAL A 236 6.79 17.54 -4.74
CA VAL A 236 7.10 17.41 -6.16
C VAL A 236 5.84 17.06 -6.90
N CYS A 237 5.48 17.86 -7.91
CA CYS A 237 4.26 17.58 -8.67
C CYS A 237 4.34 16.23 -9.39
N GLY A 238 3.23 15.50 -9.38
CA GLY A 238 3.16 14.15 -9.93
C GLY A 238 3.00 13.13 -8.82
N HIS A 239 3.16 11.85 -9.15
CA HIS A 239 3.08 10.80 -8.16
C HIS A 239 3.87 9.58 -8.61
N GLY A 240 4.60 8.96 -7.69
CA GLY A 240 5.34 7.76 -8.02
C GLY A 240 6.73 7.70 -7.42
N PRO A 241 7.48 6.65 -7.80
CA PRO A 241 8.82 6.44 -7.31
C PRO A 241 9.80 7.53 -7.78
N ASP A 242 9.59 8.09 -8.97
CA ASP A 242 10.51 9.07 -9.57
C ASP A 242 10.38 10.44 -8.88
N GLU A 243 9.14 10.91 -8.66
CA GLU A 243 8.87 12.12 -7.88
C GLU A 243 9.33 11.99 -6.42
N ALA A 244 9.16 10.80 -5.84
CA ALA A 244 9.67 10.52 -4.50
C ALA A 244 11.19 10.52 -4.41
N ALA A 245 11.89 10.01 -5.43
CA ALA A 245 13.35 10.07 -5.51
C ALA A 245 13.83 11.52 -5.60
N LEU A 246 13.21 12.31 -6.47
CA LEU A 246 13.51 13.74 -6.62
C LEU A 246 13.25 14.53 -5.32
N GLY A 247 12.16 14.24 -4.61
CA GLY A 247 11.89 14.83 -3.30
C GLY A 247 12.97 14.51 -2.26
N VAL A 248 13.50 13.28 -2.27
CA VAL A 248 14.64 12.88 -1.43
C VAL A 248 15.91 13.64 -1.80
N GLU A 249 16.20 13.82 -3.07
CA GLU A 249 17.36 14.57 -3.57
C GLU A 249 17.29 16.04 -3.17
N LEU A 250 16.16 16.71 -3.41
CA LEU A 250 15.94 18.10 -3.01
C LEU A 250 16.09 18.30 -1.50
N ARG A 251 15.55 17.38 -0.71
CA ARG A 251 15.70 17.40 0.76
C ARG A 251 17.16 17.28 1.19
N ILE A 252 17.92 16.34 0.61
CA ILE A 252 19.34 16.12 0.95
C ILE A 252 20.17 17.34 0.51
N ALA A 253 19.93 17.86 -0.69
CA ALA A 253 20.55 19.08 -1.18
C ALA A 253 20.25 20.26 -0.26
N TRP A 254 18.98 20.46 0.13
CA TRP A 254 18.57 21.51 1.06
C TRP A 254 19.35 21.43 2.38
N ARG A 255 19.45 20.23 2.96
CA ARG A 255 20.17 20.03 4.22
C ARG A 255 21.66 20.36 4.06
N ALA A 256 22.29 19.90 2.99
CA ALA A 256 23.71 20.16 2.73
C ALA A 256 23.98 21.66 2.55
N LEU A 257 23.15 22.36 1.75
CA LEU A 257 23.27 23.80 1.51
C LEU A 257 23.03 24.61 2.80
N THR A 258 22.06 24.20 3.61
CA THR A 258 21.78 24.82 4.91
C THR A 258 22.98 24.68 5.86
N LEU A 259 23.57 23.47 5.94
CA LEU A 259 24.77 23.24 6.74
C LEU A 259 26.00 23.99 6.21
N ALA A 260 26.04 24.29 4.91
CA ALA A 260 27.05 25.16 4.29
C ALA A 260 26.79 26.66 4.53
N GLY A 261 25.69 27.02 5.19
CA GLY A 261 25.36 28.40 5.56
C GLY A 261 24.53 29.17 4.51
N LEU A 262 24.02 28.52 3.47
CA LEU A 262 23.10 29.15 2.54
C LEU A 262 21.70 29.29 3.17
N CYS A 263 21.00 30.36 2.83
CA CYS A 263 19.62 30.60 3.25
C CYS A 263 18.88 31.47 2.22
N GLY A 264 17.55 31.57 2.36
CA GLY A 264 16.72 32.46 1.54
C GLY A 264 16.81 32.19 0.03
N ASP A 265 16.89 33.27 -0.76
CA ASP A 265 16.88 33.25 -2.23
C ASP A 265 18.04 32.44 -2.83
N ASP A 266 19.24 32.51 -2.25
CA ASP A 266 20.43 31.82 -2.75
C ASP A 266 20.29 30.29 -2.61
N LEU A 267 19.73 29.85 -1.49
CA LEU A 267 19.43 28.43 -1.23
C LEU A 267 18.37 27.92 -2.22
N LEU A 268 17.28 28.66 -2.41
CA LEU A 268 16.20 28.24 -3.32
C LEU A 268 16.63 28.30 -4.79
N SER A 269 17.46 29.26 -5.17
CA SER A 269 18.06 29.34 -6.52
C SER A 269 18.96 28.15 -6.81
N THR A 270 19.70 27.66 -5.80
CA THR A 270 20.55 26.48 -5.94
C THR A 270 19.71 25.20 -5.97
N LEU A 271 18.65 25.10 -5.16
CA LEU A 271 17.71 23.99 -5.25
C LEU A 271 16.97 23.94 -6.59
N GLN A 272 16.62 25.08 -7.17
CA GLN A 272 16.05 25.12 -8.51
C GLN A 272 17.02 24.51 -9.54
N GLN A 273 18.32 24.81 -9.45
CA GLN A 273 19.31 24.19 -10.34
C GLN A 273 19.37 22.68 -10.16
N VAL A 274 19.34 22.18 -8.92
CA VAL A 274 19.28 20.73 -8.65
C VAL A 274 18.03 20.11 -9.30
N LEU A 275 16.85 20.69 -9.04
CA LEU A 275 15.60 20.23 -9.63
C LEU A 275 15.66 20.20 -11.16
N GLU A 276 16.14 21.27 -11.79
CA GLU A 276 16.21 21.40 -13.24
C GLU A 276 17.14 20.38 -13.90
N HIS A 277 18.18 19.91 -13.19
CA HIS A 277 19.13 18.92 -13.71
C HIS A 277 18.70 17.47 -13.46
N GLU A 278 18.03 17.21 -12.34
CA GLU A 278 17.63 15.85 -11.95
C GLU A 278 16.24 15.46 -12.47
N ARG A 279 15.38 16.42 -12.84
CA ARG A 279 14.05 16.11 -13.39
C ARG A 279 14.12 15.49 -14.78
N ASP A 280 13.30 14.48 -15.02
CA ASP A 280 13.20 13.81 -16.33
C ASP A 280 12.38 14.61 -17.38
N ASN A 281 11.57 15.58 -16.95
CA ASN A 281 10.71 16.39 -17.81
C ASN A 281 10.62 17.84 -17.30
N GLU A 282 10.57 18.81 -18.22
CA GLU A 282 10.41 20.24 -17.92
C GLU A 282 9.08 20.59 -17.25
N GLU A 283 8.07 19.74 -17.35
CA GLU A 283 6.77 19.91 -16.68
C GLU A 283 6.83 19.61 -15.17
N ILE A 284 7.91 18.98 -14.69
CA ILE A 284 8.10 18.68 -13.26
C ILE A 284 8.56 19.94 -12.52
N PHE A 285 7.80 20.30 -11.49
CA PHE A 285 8.07 21.40 -10.58
C PHE A 285 7.94 20.95 -9.12
N ALA A 286 8.49 21.72 -8.18
CA ALA A 286 8.37 21.44 -6.75
C ALA A 286 7.91 22.68 -5.98
N THR A 287 6.90 22.52 -5.13
CA THR A 287 6.53 23.55 -4.15
C THR A 287 7.41 23.42 -2.92
N LEU A 288 7.77 24.54 -2.29
CA LEU A 288 8.61 24.55 -1.10
C LEU A 288 8.21 25.64 -0.10
N CYS A 289 8.17 25.30 1.18
CA CYS A 289 8.17 26.25 2.28
C CYS A 289 9.43 26.02 3.13
N THR A 290 10.21 27.08 3.33
CA THR A 290 11.37 27.05 4.23
C THR A 290 11.22 28.10 5.31
N VAL A 291 11.62 27.75 6.52
CA VAL A 291 11.69 28.66 7.65
C VAL A 291 13.03 28.55 8.35
N ASP A 292 13.61 29.70 8.69
CA ASP A 292 14.83 29.80 9.50
C ASP A 292 14.51 30.53 10.80
N ILE A 293 14.47 29.80 11.91
CA ILE A 293 14.10 30.29 13.24
C ILE A 293 15.36 30.75 13.95
N ALA A 294 15.39 32.02 14.35
CA ALA A 294 16.53 32.64 15.02
C ALA A 294 16.92 31.86 16.30
N PRO A 295 18.19 31.92 16.74
CA PRO A 295 18.65 31.20 17.93
C PRO A 295 17.87 31.54 19.21
N ASP A 296 17.34 32.76 19.29
CA ASP A 296 16.49 33.20 20.39
C ASP A 296 15.09 32.59 20.36
N GLY A 297 14.69 31.96 19.25
CA GLY A 297 13.43 31.32 18.93
C GLY A 297 12.23 32.27 18.75
N ARG A 298 12.45 33.58 18.65
CA ARG A 298 11.36 34.60 18.68
C ARG A 298 11.00 35.13 17.31
N ARG A 299 11.87 34.95 16.33
CA ARG A 299 11.71 35.40 14.96
C ARG A 299 12.03 34.27 13.99
N ALA A 300 11.41 34.30 12.83
CA ALA A 300 11.79 33.45 11.71
C ALA A 300 11.87 34.24 10.41
N GLY A 301 12.73 33.80 9.51
CA GLY A 301 12.56 34.04 8.08
C GLY A 301 11.64 32.99 7.46
N LEU A 302 10.80 33.42 6.53
CA LEU A 302 9.92 32.57 5.73
C LEU A 302 10.22 32.80 4.25
N CYS A 303 10.41 31.73 3.50
CA CYS A 303 10.41 31.75 2.03
C CYS A 303 9.40 30.72 1.53
N LEU A 304 8.62 31.12 0.52
CA LEU A 304 7.62 30.28 -0.13
C LEU A 304 7.90 30.23 -1.63
N ALA A 305 7.98 29.02 -2.17
CA ALA A 305 8.06 28.70 -3.59
C ALA A 305 6.77 27.98 -3.99
N GLY A 306 5.72 28.72 -4.32
CA GLY A 306 4.40 28.19 -4.71
C GLY A 306 3.68 27.31 -3.66
N HIS A 307 4.20 27.20 -2.44
CA HIS A 307 3.72 26.28 -1.40
C HIS A 307 2.69 26.93 -0.48
N PRO A 308 1.69 26.20 0.05
CA PRO A 308 0.71 26.74 1.00
C PRO A 308 1.32 27.47 2.20
N SER A 309 0.63 28.50 2.70
CA SER A 309 1.08 29.27 3.86
C SER A 309 1.12 28.41 5.12
N PRO A 310 2.21 28.39 5.89
CA PRO A 310 2.24 27.69 7.18
C PRO A 310 1.30 28.36 8.19
N LEU A 311 0.77 27.56 9.12
CA LEU A 311 -0.13 27.99 10.18
C LEU A 311 0.66 28.25 11.47
N ILE A 312 0.45 29.41 12.10
CA ILE A 312 0.99 29.74 13.42
C ILE A 312 -0.11 29.81 14.47
N ALA A 313 0.14 29.22 15.64
CA ALA A 313 -0.68 29.38 16.83
C ALA A 313 0.14 30.01 17.96
N ARG A 314 -0.48 30.94 18.69
CA ARG A 314 0.11 31.63 19.83
C ARG A 314 -0.92 31.64 20.98
N PRO A 315 -0.53 31.66 22.26
CA PRO A 315 -1.48 31.60 23.37
C PRO A 315 -2.56 32.69 23.33
N ASP A 316 -2.18 33.92 22.96
CA ASP A 316 -3.06 35.09 23.03
C ASP A 316 -3.81 35.38 21.73
N ARG A 317 -3.70 34.52 20.70
CA ARG A 317 -4.27 34.77 19.38
C ARG A 317 -4.80 33.48 18.75
N PRO A 318 -5.91 33.55 17.99
CA PRO A 318 -6.37 32.38 17.24
C PRO A 318 -5.31 31.95 16.23
N ALA A 319 -5.19 30.65 15.98
CA ALA A 319 -4.25 30.15 14.96
C ALA A 319 -4.55 30.77 13.59
N GLU A 320 -3.54 31.23 12.88
CA GLU A 320 -3.67 31.99 11.64
C GLU A 320 -2.60 31.56 10.63
N LEU A 321 -2.87 31.76 9.34
CA LEU A 321 -1.87 31.51 8.29
C LEU A 321 -0.85 32.64 8.31
N LEU A 322 0.43 32.31 8.09
CA LEU A 322 1.46 33.32 7.87
C LEU A 322 1.23 34.07 6.55
N PRO A 323 1.75 35.31 6.42
CA PRO A 323 1.57 36.12 5.22
C PRO A 323 2.02 35.39 3.97
N TYR A 324 1.19 35.44 2.93
CA TYR A 324 1.48 34.88 1.60
C TYR A 324 2.03 35.92 0.61
N ASP A 325 2.12 37.19 1.02
CA ASP A 325 2.55 38.28 0.17
C ASP A 325 4.02 38.15 -0.21
N ASN A 326 4.39 38.46 -1.46
CA ASN A 326 5.78 38.41 -1.96
C ASN A 326 6.44 37.01 -1.95
N ASN A 327 5.67 35.94 -2.21
CA ASN A 327 6.24 34.61 -2.52
C ASN A 327 6.85 34.55 -3.94
N GLY A 328 7.66 33.52 -4.19
CA GLY A 328 8.11 33.16 -5.52
C GLY A 328 7.30 31.99 -6.11
N PRO A 329 7.42 31.75 -7.44
CA PRO A 329 6.80 30.60 -8.09
C PRO A 329 7.33 29.27 -7.53
N ALA A 330 6.64 28.16 -7.80
CA ALA A 330 7.21 26.84 -7.52
C ALA A 330 8.54 26.67 -8.28
N LEU A 331 9.47 25.91 -7.70
CA LEU A 331 10.77 25.65 -8.29
C LEU A 331 10.60 24.95 -9.64
N GLY A 332 11.38 25.35 -10.65
CA GLY A 332 11.35 24.74 -11.98
C GLY A 332 10.23 25.22 -12.90
N LEU A 333 9.31 26.08 -12.43
CA LEU A 333 8.27 26.70 -13.27
C LEU A 333 8.78 27.87 -14.10
N LEU A 334 9.61 28.74 -13.51
CA LEU A 334 10.08 29.96 -14.15
C LEU A 334 11.62 30.07 -14.03
N PRO A 335 12.33 30.30 -15.15
CA PRO A 335 13.77 30.52 -15.10
C PRO A 335 14.07 31.83 -14.36
N HIS A 336 15.18 31.86 -13.64
CA HIS A 336 15.67 33.05 -12.90
C HIS A 336 14.62 33.67 -11.94
N ALA A 337 13.73 32.84 -11.40
CA ALA A 337 12.81 33.23 -10.34
C ALA A 337 13.56 33.71 -9.08
N ARG A 338 12.85 34.47 -8.24
CA ARG A 338 13.33 34.87 -6.92
C ARG A 338 12.31 34.54 -5.84
N TRP A 339 12.81 34.26 -4.65
CA TRP A 339 12.05 33.89 -3.47
C TRP A 339 12.44 34.81 -2.30
N PRO A 340 11.73 35.94 -2.15
CA PRO A 340 11.98 36.90 -1.09
C PRO A 340 11.86 36.25 0.30
N ARG A 341 12.75 36.64 1.21
CA ARG A 341 12.67 36.25 2.62
C ARG A 341 11.83 37.24 3.42
N ILE A 342 10.75 36.75 4.02
CA ILE A 342 9.83 37.54 4.85
C ILE A 342 10.16 37.29 6.32
N GLN A 343 10.35 38.35 7.09
CA GLN A 343 10.54 38.20 8.53
C GLN A 343 9.20 38.08 9.26
N VAL A 344 9.09 37.10 10.15
CA VAL A 344 7.89 36.80 10.92
C VAL A 344 8.23 36.84 12.41
N GLU A 345 7.42 37.55 13.18
CA GLU A 345 7.50 37.55 14.65
C GLU A 345 6.72 36.34 15.21
N LEU A 346 7.43 35.43 15.87
CA LEU A 346 6.85 34.23 16.48
C LEU A 346 6.40 34.51 17.92
N GLY A 347 7.19 35.30 18.65
CA GLY A 347 6.99 35.57 20.08
C GLY A 347 7.65 34.52 20.99
N PRO A 348 7.36 34.56 22.31
CA PRO A 348 8.02 33.69 23.28
C PRO A 348 7.47 32.25 23.31
N VAL A 349 6.20 32.06 22.96
CA VAL A 349 5.48 30.78 23.00
C VAL A 349 4.65 30.67 21.73
N TRP A 350 4.85 29.60 20.97
CA TRP A 350 4.19 29.41 19.68
C TRP A 350 4.24 27.95 19.22
N SER A 351 3.34 27.63 18.29
CA SER A 351 3.35 26.41 17.49
C SER A 351 3.28 26.78 16.02
N LEU A 352 4.20 26.27 15.21
CA LEU A 352 4.28 26.53 13.77
C LEU A 352 4.10 25.22 13.02
N MET A 353 3.04 25.16 12.20
CA MET A 353 2.67 23.99 11.42
C MET A 353 2.90 24.26 9.92
N LEU A 354 3.75 23.45 9.31
CA LEU A 354 4.02 23.38 7.87
C LEU A 354 3.28 22.15 7.33
N TYR A 355 2.65 22.26 6.16
CA TYR A 355 1.83 21.19 5.60
C TYR A 355 1.83 21.22 4.08
N THR A 356 1.74 20.05 3.45
CA THR A 356 1.53 19.91 2.00
C THR A 356 0.05 20.00 1.65
N ASP A 357 -0.24 20.27 0.38
CA ASP A 357 -1.60 20.52 -0.09
C ASP A 357 -2.52 19.29 0.04
N GLY A 358 -1.99 18.07 0.06
CA GLY A 358 -2.78 16.87 0.34
C GLY A 358 -3.58 16.94 1.66
N LEU A 359 -3.14 17.76 2.64
CA LEU A 359 -3.92 18.02 3.86
C LEU A 359 -5.19 18.85 3.61
N ILE A 360 -5.16 19.77 2.65
CA ILE A 360 -6.27 20.70 2.32
C ILE A 360 -7.07 20.26 1.08
N GLU A 361 -6.50 19.39 0.24
CA GLU A 361 -7.11 18.78 -0.93
C GLU A 361 -8.16 17.71 -0.59
N GLY A 362 -8.12 17.16 0.63
CA GLY A 362 -9.07 16.16 1.12
C GLY A 362 -10.53 16.63 1.01
N ARG A 363 -11.43 15.72 0.61
CA ARG A 363 -12.85 16.07 0.41
C ARG A 363 -13.59 16.19 1.74
N ILE A 364 -14.65 16.99 1.76
CA ILE A 364 -15.61 17.03 2.86
C ILE A 364 -16.95 16.47 2.36
N GLY A 365 -17.37 15.33 2.92
CA GLY A 365 -18.67 14.71 2.63
C GLY A 365 -18.74 14.05 1.25
N GLU A 366 -19.96 13.78 0.77
CA GLU A 366 -20.18 13.06 -0.51
C GLU A 366 -20.00 13.95 -1.77
N GLY A 367 -19.70 15.24 -1.59
CA GLY A 367 -19.57 16.23 -2.65
C GLY A 367 -18.16 16.33 -3.27
N ARG A 368 -17.96 17.37 -4.08
CA ARG A 368 -16.63 17.76 -4.62
C ARG A 368 -15.95 18.86 -3.81
N GLU A 369 -16.51 19.23 -2.66
CA GLU A 369 -15.96 20.28 -1.81
C GLU A 369 -14.69 19.77 -1.13
N ARG A 370 -13.62 20.56 -1.22
CA ARG A 370 -12.33 20.29 -0.56
C ARG A 370 -12.31 20.98 0.80
N LEU A 371 -11.51 20.46 1.72
CA LEU A 371 -11.31 21.06 3.05
C LEU A 371 -10.85 22.51 2.94
N GLY A 372 -9.86 22.74 2.07
CA GLY A 372 -9.23 24.03 1.88
C GLY A 372 -8.52 24.54 3.15
N GLU A 373 -7.81 25.65 3.00
CA GLU A 373 -7.07 26.24 4.12
C GLU A 373 -8.01 26.70 5.25
N ALA A 374 -9.15 27.29 4.90
CA ALA A 374 -10.13 27.74 5.89
C ALA A 374 -10.72 26.58 6.72
N GLY A 375 -10.94 25.41 6.11
CA GLY A 375 -11.38 24.21 6.82
C GLY A 375 -10.28 23.66 7.72
N MET A 376 -9.04 23.59 7.22
CA MET A 376 -7.88 23.15 7.99
C MET A 376 -7.65 24.06 9.22
N VAL A 377 -7.68 25.38 9.04
CA VAL A 377 -7.53 26.36 10.14
C VAL A 377 -8.60 26.14 11.21
N LYS A 378 -9.87 25.97 10.81
CA LYS A 378 -10.98 25.69 11.75
C LYS A 378 -10.75 24.40 12.52
N LEU A 379 -10.30 23.35 11.82
CA LEU A 379 -10.02 22.04 12.40
C LEU A 379 -8.91 22.15 13.45
N VAL A 380 -7.77 22.75 13.10
CA VAL A 380 -6.63 22.91 14.01
C VAL A 380 -7.01 23.78 15.21
N ARG A 381 -7.74 24.89 15.01
CA ARG A 381 -8.22 25.73 16.13
C ARG A 381 -9.05 24.95 17.13
N ARG A 382 -9.96 24.09 16.66
CA ARG A 382 -10.77 23.23 17.53
C ARG A 382 -9.89 22.25 18.32
N ARG A 383 -8.93 21.59 17.65
CA ARG A 383 -8.02 20.62 18.32
C ARG A 383 -7.10 21.27 19.34
N LEU A 384 -6.62 22.49 19.06
CA LEU A 384 -5.87 23.29 20.04
C LEU A 384 -6.74 23.67 21.24
N ALA A 385 -8.01 24.03 21.03
CA ALA A 385 -8.95 24.34 22.11
C ALA A 385 -9.29 23.12 22.99
N GLU A 386 -9.19 21.91 22.45
CA GLU A 386 -9.27 20.65 23.19
C GLU A 386 -7.99 20.32 23.98
N GLY A 387 -6.94 21.15 23.87
CA GLY A 387 -5.66 20.98 24.55
C GLY A 387 -4.68 20.03 23.84
N LEU A 388 -4.97 19.63 22.60
CA LEU A 388 -4.07 18.77 21.83
C LEU A 388 -2.84 19.54 21.35
N THR A 389 -1.66 18.94 21.50
CA THR A 389 -0.37 19.54 21.11
C THR A 389 0.56 18.49 20.49
N GLY A 390 1.66 18.94 19.86
CA GLY A 390 2.70 18.05 19.37
C GLY A 390 2.21 16.97 18.40
N ARG A 391 2.69 15.74 18.60
CA ARG A 391 2.33 14.58 17.77
C ARG A 391 0.84 14.24 17.80
N GLU A 392 0.17 14.51 18.91
CA GLU A 392 -1.24 14.14 19.09
C GLU A 392 -2.17 15.08 18.30
N LEU A 393 -1.81 16.37 18.24
CA LEU A 393 -2.45 17.34 17.36
C LEU A 393 -2.35 16.87 15.90
N LEU A 394 -1.13 16.57 15.42
CA LEU A 394 -0.93 16.12 14.04
C LEU A 394 -1.68 14.83 13.73
N ARG A 395 -1.61 13.83 14.64
CA ARG A 395 -2.30 12.55 14.48
C ARG A 395 -3.81 12.74 14.33
N THR A 396 -4.41 13.55 15.20
CA THR A 396 -5.85 13.75 15.25
C THR A 396 -6.33 14.56 14.05
N THR A 397 -5.60 15.62 13.67
CA THR A 397 -5.88 16.42 12.47
C THR A 397 -5.87 15.57 11.20
N VAL A 398 -4.78 14.84 10.94
CA VAL A 398 -4.65 14.02 9.72
C VAL A 398 -5.70 12.91 9.66
N ASN A 399 -5.97 12.25 10.80
CA ASN A 399 -7.00 11.21 10.85
C ASN A 399 -8.39 11.78 10.56
N GLU A 400 -8.71 12.95 11.10
CA GLU A 400 -10.00 13.58 10.84
C GLU A 400 -10.17 14.00 9.38
N VAL A 401 -9.13 14.57 8.75
CA VAL A 401 -9.17 14.91 7.32
C VAL A 401 -9.45 13.67 6.46
N ARG A 402 -8.82 12.54 6.79
CA ARG A 402 -9.07 11.25 6.13
C ARG A 402 -10.50 10.76 6.33
N ASP A 403 -11.01 10.86 7.55
CA ASP A 403 -12.36 10.42 7.87
C ASP A 403 -13.41 11.30 7.15
N LEU A 404 -13.15 12.62 7.01
CA LEU A 404 -13.97 13.55 6.22
C LEU A 404 -13.95 13.24 4.72
N ASN A 405 -12.80 12.76 4.21
CA ASN A 405 -12.62 12.33 2.82
C ASN A 405 -13.33 11.00 2.50
N GLY A 406 -13.81 10.26 3.51
CA GLY A 406 -14.47 8.98 3.34
C GLY A 406 -13.52 7.80 3.10
N GLY A 407 -12.23 7.95 3.41
CA GLY A 407 -11.21 6.93 3.18
C GLY A 407 -9.82 7.51 2.93
N GLU A 408 -8.92 6.70 2.38
CA GLU A 408 -7.55 7.13 2.04
C GLU A 408 -7.55 8.36 1.13
N LEU A 409 -6.61 9.27 1.37
CA LEU A 409 -6.46 10.52 0.61
C LEU A 409 -5.93 10.22 -0.79
N THR A 410 -6.28 11.05 -1.77
CA THR A 410 -5.81 10.86 -3.14
C THR A 410 -4.36 11.25 -3.33
N ASP A 411 -3.88 12.15 -2.46
CA ASP A 411 -2.57 12.76 -2.51
C ASP A 411 -1.76 12.45 -1.26
N ASP A 412 -0.46 12.65 -1.36
CA ASP A 412 0.48 12.50 -0.25
C ASP A 412 0.24 13.60 0.80
N VAL A 413 0.48 13.28 2.07
CA VAL A 413 0.34 14.23 3.16
C VAL A 413 1.56 14.20 4.07
N ALA A 414 2.28 15.31 4.06
CA ALA A 414 3.29 15.65 5.05
C ALA A 414 2.79 16.82 5.92
N VAL A 415 2.92 16.65 7.23
CA VAL A 415 2.70 17.74 8.19
C VAL A 415 3.85 17.77 9.19
N LEU A 416 4.41 18.94 9.38
CA LEU A 416 5.52 19.23 10.28
C LEU A 416 5.08 20.28 11.31
N LEU A 417 5.41 20.05 12.58
CA LEU A 417 5.09 20.94 13.69
C LEU A 417 6.35 21.22 14.52
N LEU A 418 6.61 22.51 14.73
CA LEU A 418 7.60 23.00 15.67
C LEU A 418 6.89 23.75 16.79
N ASP A 419 7.19 23.40 18.04
CA ASP A 419 6.64 24.09 19.21
C ASP A 419 7.75 24.73 20.04
N ARG A 420 7.47 25.93 20.53
CA ARG A 420 8.20 26.56 21.61
C ARG A 420 7.29 26.71 22.81
N GLY A 421 7.61 26.00 23.90
CA GLY A 421 6.93 26.15 25.19
C GLY A 421 7.49 27.31 26.02
N THR A 422 6.83 27.57 27.14
CA THR A 422 7.32 28.43 28.24
C THR A 422 8.54 27.86 28.93
#